data_AF-A0AAE1JIY2-F1
#
_entry.id   AF-A0AAE1JIY2-F1
#
_cell.length_a   1.000
_cell.length_b   1.000
_cell.length_c   1.000
_cell.angle_alpha   90.00
_cell.angle_beta   90.00
_cell.angle_gamma   90.00
#
_symmetry.space_group_name_H-M   'P 1'
#
loop_
_entity.id
_entity.type
_entity.pdbx_description
1 polymer ?
#
loop_
_entity_poly.entity_id
_entity_poly.type
_entity_poly.pdbx_seq_one_letter_code
_entity_poly.pdbx_strand_id
1 'polypeptide(L)'
;MIKEVTRRVHLENIWKVAYTAGVVLPTPVATCQYWHRSLNPKKLIDVGFSRLGAQMTMSRTIKLYKLPESTVTPGFRKMEICDVPAVTRLLRNNYLSQFVVAPDFDENDVEHWLLPKENVVDSYLVDSPETHEITDFCSFYTLPSTILGNQNYSILKAGYSYYNVSTKTPLLQLMNDALIVAKQKDYDVFNALDVMHNESFLKELKFGQGDGKLHYYLYNYRIRQALNPAELGLMLF
;
A
#
# COMPACT_ATOMS: atom_id res chain seq x y z
N MET A 1 -5.50 -24.05 -17.07
CA MET A 1 -4.88 -22.73 -16.89
C MET A 1 -3.57 -22.80 -16.09
N ILE A 2 -3.57 -23.11 -14.78
CA ILE A 2 -2.35 -23.08 -13.93
C ILE A 2 -1.18 -23.88 -14.51
N LYS A 3 -1.40 -25.16 -14.87
CA LYS A 3 -0.35 -26.01 -15.47
C LYS A 3 0.28 -25.43 -16.74
N GLU A 4 -0.51 -24.72 -17.56
CA GLU A 4 0.00 -24.12 -18.81
C GLU A 4 0.85 -22.88 -18.53
N VAL A 5 0.45 -22.03 -17.56
CA VAL A 5 1.27 -20.90 -17.12
C VAL A 5 2.60 -21.40 -16.55
N THR A 6 2.56 -22.43 -15.70
CA THR A 6 3.77 -23.08 -15.17
C THR A 6 4.68 -23.59 -16.30
N ARG A 7 4.11 -24.27 -17.32
CA ARG A 7 4.87 -24.76 -18.47
C ARG A 7 5.57 -23.62 -19.21
N ARG A 8 4.89 -22.49 -19.45
CA ARG A 8 5.48 -21.33 -20.14
C ARG A 8 6.60 -20.67 -19.33
N VAL A 9 6.39 -20.47 -18.03
CA VAL A 9 7.40 -19.90 -17.12
C VAL A 9 8.66 -20.79 -17.05
N HIS A 10 8.49 -22.12 -17.05
CA HIS A 10 9.62 -23.05 -17.10
C HIS A 10 10.40 -23.00 -18.43
N LEU A 11 9.76 -22.66 -19.56
CA LEU A 11 10.47 -22.49 -20.83
C LEU A 11 11.43 -21.28 -20.81
N GLU A 12 11.13 -20.27 -20.01
CA GLU A 12 12.02 -19.12 -19.76
C GLU A 12 13.07 -19.41 -18.67
N ASN A 13 13.25 -20.68 -18.30
CA ASN A 13 14.16 -21.14 -17.25
C ASN A 13 13.87 -20.54 -15.85
N ILE A 14 12.61 -20.17 -15.58
CA ILE A 14 12.15 -19.71 -14.27
C ILE A 14 11.40 -20.86 -13.60
N TRP A 15 11.80 -21.22 -12.39
CA TRP A 15 11.29 -22.41 -11.69
C TRP A 15 10.56 -22.10 -10.39
N LYS A 16 10.53 -20.84 -9.96
CA LYS A 16 9.97 -20.37 -8.69
C LYS A 16 9.06 -19.19 -8.97
N VAL A 17 7.97 -19.08 -8.23
CA VAL A 17 6.97 -18.01 -8.41
C VAL A 17 6.46 -17.57 -7.05
N ALA A 18 6.28 -16.27 -6.85
CA ALA A 18 5.52 -15.72 -5.73
C ALA A 18 4.10 -15.37 -6.19
N TYR A 19 3.09 -15.68 -5.39
CA TYR A 19 1.71 -15.29 -5.67
C TYR A 19 0.92 -15.11 -4.37
N THR A 20 -0.21 -14.43 -4.47
CA THR A 20 -1.14 -14.21 -3.35
C THR A 20 -2.52 -14.79 -3.65
N ALA A 21 -3.28 -15.12 -2.60
CA ALA A 21 -4.68 -15.47 -2.70
C ALA A 21 -5.46 -14.97 -1.49
N GLY A 22 -6.72 -14.61 -1.69
CA GLY A 22 -7.66 -14.31 -0.60
C GLY A 22 -8.28 -15.54 0.06
N VAL A 23 -8.05 -16.73 -0.52
CA VAL A 23 -8.46 -18.04 0.03
C VAL A 23 -7.25 -18.81 0.54
N VAL A 24 -7.45 -19.65 1.54
CA VAL A 24 -6.38 -20.47 2.12
C VAL A 24 -6.11 -21.68 1.23
N LEU A 25 -4.89 -21.75 0.69
CA LEU A 25 -4.30 -22.92 0.02
C LEU A 25 -3.18 -23.53 0.91
N PRO A 26 -2.93 -24.85 0.88
CA PRO A 26 -1.79 -25.46 1.57
C PRO A 26 -0.47 -25.19 0.82
N THR A 27 0.56 -24.55 1.39
CA THR A 27 0.65 -23.89 2.71
C THR A 27 1.22 -22.49 2.52
N PRO A 28 0.60 -21.43 3.09
CA PRO A 28 1.08 -20.06 2.90
C PRO A 28 2.42 -19.83 3.59
N VAL A 29 3.23 -18.96 2.99
CA VAL A 29 4.49 -18.50 3.58
C VAL A 29 4.29 -17.33 4.54
N ALA A 30 3.25 -16.53 4.34
CA ALA A 30 2.85 -15.44 5.23
C ALA A 30 1.34 -15.20 5.08
N THR A 31 0.71 -14.61 6.09
CA THR A 31 -0.71 -14.21 6.04
C THR A 31 -0.84 -12.81 6.63
N CYS A 32 -1.36 -11.89 5.85
CA CYS A 32 -1.45 -10.48 6.18
C CYS A 32 -2.92 -10.04 6.28
N GLN A 33 -3.24 -9.17 7.24
CA GLN A 33 -4.57 -8.64 7.44
C GLN A 33 -4.76 -7.38 6.59
N TYR A 34 -5.91 -7.25 5.91
CA TYR A 34 -6.29 -5.97 5.30
C TYR A 34 -6.79 -5.00 6.37
N TRP A 35 -6.45 -3.73 6.19
CA TRP A 35 -6.88 -2.60 6.98
C TRP A 35 -7.39 -1.48 6.09
N HIS A 36 -8.38 -0.75 6.58
CA HIS A 36 -9.10 0.29 5.83
C HIS A 36 -9.16 1.59 6.61
N ARG A 37 -8.82 2.69 5.95
CA ARG A 37 -8.97 4.05 6.45
C ARG A 37 -9.96 4.82 5.60
N SER A 38 -11.10 5.18 6.21
CA SER A 38 -12.16 5.92 5.53
C SER A 38 -11.72 7.34 5.18
N LEU A 39 -11.66 7.68 3.89
CA LEU A 39 -11.41 9.05 3.41
C LEU A 39 -12.72 9.77 3.06
N ASN A 40 -13.75 9.02 2.67
CA ASN A 40 -15.09 9.53 2.38
C ASN A 40 -16.17 8.74 3.17
N PRO A 41 -16.27 8.93 4.50
CA PRO A 41 -17.16 8.11 5.33
C PRO A 41 -18.62 8.11 4.87
N LYS A 42 -19.13 9.25 4.37
CA LYS A 42 -20.51 9.37 3.87
C LYS A 42 -20.76 8.41 2.71
N LYS A 43 -19.90 8.42 1.70
CA LYS A 43 -20.02 7.52 0.54
C LYS A 43 -19.82 6.07 0.96
N LEU A 44 -18.80 5.77 1.77
CA LEU A 44 -18.53 4.39 2.21
C LEU A 44 -19.69 3.76 2.98
N ILE A 45 -20.43 4.55 3.77
CA ILE A 45 -21.62 4.08 4.48
C ILE A 45 -22.80 3.94 3.51
N ASP A 46 -23.01 4.89 2.60
CA ASP A 46 -24.11 4.85 1.62
C ASP A 46 -24.04 3.63 0.68
N VAL A 47 -22.82 3.24 0.30
CA VAL A 47 -22.58 2.10 -0.61
C VAL A 47 -22.42 0.77 0.15
N GLY A 48 -22.55 0.77 1.48
CA GLY A 48 -22.47 -0.42 2.32
C GLY A 48 -21.06 -0.99 2.54
N PHE A 49 -20.01 -0.31 2.09
CA PHE A 49 -18.62 -0.71 2.32
C PHE A 49 -18.24 -0.63 3.81
N SER A 50 -18.76 0.39 4.52
CA SER A 50 -18.58 0.55 5.96
C SER A 50 -19.94 0.73 6.65
N ARG A 51 -19.98 0.54 7.96
CA ARG A 51 -21.20 0.72 8.77
C ARG A 51 -20.96 1.75 9.86
N LEU A 52 -22.02 2.45 10.26
CA LEU A 52 -21.98 3.30 11.45
C LEU A 52 -21.81 2.40 12.68
N GLY A 53 -20.82 2.70 13.50
CA GLY A 53 -20.65 2.05 14.80
C GLY A 53 -21.83 2.31 15.73
N ALA A 54 -21.98 1.47 16.76
CA ALA A 54 -22.96 1.70 17.80
C ALA A 54 -22.74 3.11 18.41
N GLN A 55 -23.82 3.89 18.55
CA GLN A 55 -23.80 5.26 19.09
C GLN A 55 -23.05 6.32 18.25
N MET A 56 -22.62 5.98 17.03
CA MET A 56 -22.02 6.95 16.10
C MET A 56 -23.07 7.58 15.20
N THR A 57 -22.96 8.91 15.01
CA THR A 57 -23.71 9.63 13.97
C THR A 57 -22.82 9.85 12.75
N MET A 58 -23.44 10.15 11.60
CA MET A 58 -22.68 10.50 10.39
C MET A 58 -21.72 11.67 10.64
N SER A 59 -22.18 12.74 11.28
CA SER A 59 -21.35 13.91 11.59
C SER A 59 -20.18 13.59 12.54
N ARG A 60 -20.40 12.74 13.56
CA ARG A 60 -19.32 12.27 14.44
C ARG A 60 -18.29 11.44 13.67
N THR A 61 -18.75 10.58 12.77
CA THR A 61 -17.88 9.73 11.93
C THR A 61 -17.04 10.57 10.97
N ILE A 62 -17.65 11.56 10.31
CA ILE A 62 -16.94 12.51 9.46
C ILE A 62 -15.89 13.28 10.27
N LYS A 63 -16.24 13.77 11.47
CA LYS A 63 -15.30 14.48 12.35
C LYS A 63 -14.16 13.59 12.81
N LEU A 64 -14.44 12.32 13.15
CA LEU A 64 -13.43 11.34 13.57
C LEU A 64 -12.37 11.12 12.48
N TYR A 65 -12.80 11.01 11.23
CA TYR A 65 -11.93 10.68 10.11
C TYR A 65 -11.38 11.89 9.35
N LYS A 66 -11.73 13.11 9.75
CA LYS A 66 -11.23 14.35 9.16
C LYS A 66 -9.71 14.39 9.13
N LEU A 67 -9.17 14.85 8.01
CA LEU A 67 -7.74 15.08 7.77
C LEU A 67 -7.49 16.59 7.59
N PRO A 68 -6.23 17.06 7.78
CA PRO A 68 -5.80 18.40 7.37
C PRO A 68 -6.01 18.65 5.87
N GLU A 69 -6.05 19.94 5.48
CA GLU A 69 -6.23 20.34 4.08
C GLU A 69 -4.93 20.31 3.27
N SER A 70 -3.78 20.42 3.92
CA SER A 70 -2.45 20.39 3.32
C SER A 70 -1.54 19.43 4.08
N THR A 71 -0.54 18.90 3.38
CA THR A 71 0.52 18.09 3.99
C THR A 71 1.31 18.92 5.00
N VAL A 72 1.87 18.26 6.00
CA VAL A 72 2.56 18.90 7.13
C VAL A 72 4.08 18.82 6.97
N THR A 73 4.60 17.75 6.38
CA THR A 73 6.05 17.55 6.22
C THR A 73 6.64 18.54 5.20
N PRO A 74 7.61 19.39 5.60
CA PRO A 74 8.32 20.26 4.67
C PRO A 74 9.07 19.46 3.62
N GLY A 75 9.06 19.92 2.37
CA GLY A 75 9.70 19.21 1.26
C GLY A 75 8.93 18.00 0.72
N PHE A 76 7.75 17.71 1.27
CA PHE A 76 6.87 16.66 0.73
C PHE A 76 6.38 17.04 -0.67
N ARG A 77 6.88 16.34 -1.70
CA ARG A 77 6.55 16.59 -3.10
C ARG A 77 6.35 15.30 -3.88
N LYS A 78 5.74 15.41 -5.05
CA LYS A 78 5.56 14.29 -5.97
C LYS A 78 6.93 13.84 -6.52
N MET A 79 7.11 12.54 -6.69
CA MET A 79 8.30 11.96 -7.32
C MET A 79 8.37 12.34 -8.81
N GLU A 80 9.56 12.67 -9.28
CA GLU A 80 9.88 12.94 -10.68
C GLU A 80 10.90 11.94 -11.22
N ILE A 81 11.10 11.93 -12.54
CA ILE A 81 12.01 10.97 -13.21
C ILE A 81 13.46 11.10 -12.74
N CYS A 82 13.91 12.32 -12.41
CA CYS A 82 15.25 12.57 -11.90
C CYS A 82 15.49 11.97 -10.52
N ASP A 83 14.43 11.64 -9.77
CA ASP A 83 14.52 11.07 -8.43
C ASP A 83 14.70 9.54 -8.44
N VAL A 84 14.49 8.86 -9.58
CA VAL A 84 14.55 7.39 -9.69
C VAL A 84 15.83 6.80 -9.09
N PRO A 85 17.05 7.31 -9.38
CA PRO A 85 18.27 6.76 -8.78
C PRO A 85 18.30 6.92 -7.26
N ALA A 86 17.78 8.02 -6.72
CA ALA A 86 17.76 8.26 -5.27
C ALA A 86 16.76 7.34 -4.56
N VAL A 87 15.56 7.20 -5.12
CA VAL A 87 14.51 6.29 -4.60
C VAL A 87 14.97 4.83 -4.68
N THR A 88 15.65 4.44 -5.76
CA THR A 88 16.22 3.08 -5.90
C THR A 88 17.23 2.78 -4.80
N ARG A 89 18.17 3.69 -4.51
CA ARG A 89 19.11 3.52 -3.40
C ARG A 89 18.40 3.43 -2.06
N LEU A 90 17.38 4.26 -1.83
CA LEU A 90 16.63 4.32 -0.59
C LEU A 90 15.87 2.99 -0.33
N LEU A 91 15.20 2.46 -1.36
CA LEU A 91 14.48 1.18 -1.29
C LEU A 91 15.43 0.00 -1.14
N ARG A 92 16.40 -0.12 -2.06
CA ARG A 92 17.24 -1.31 -2.19
C ARG A 92 18.24 -1.49 -1.06
N ASN A 93 18.98 -0.43 -0.73
CA ASN A 93 20.17 -0.58 0.11
C ASN A 93 19.81 -0.71 1.60
N ASN A 94 18.80 0.02 2.06
CA ASN A 94 18.52 0.15 3.50
C ASN A 94 17.17 -0.44 3.92
N TYR A 95 16.17 -0.45 3.05
CA TYR A 95 14.81 -0.81 3.44
C TYR A 95 14.45 -2.24 3.07
N LEU A 96 14.47 -2.61 1.78
CA LEU A 96 14.03 -3.93 1.33
C LEU A 96 14.97 -5.05 1.76
N SER A 97 16.26 -4.75 1.93
CA SER A 97 17.29 -5.68 2.40
C SER A 97 17.08 -6.17 3.84
N GLN A 98 16.23 -5.51 4.64
CA GLN A 98 15.94 -5.92 6.02
C GLN A 98 14.88 -7.04 6.11
N PHE A 99 14.13 -7.29 5.04
CA PHE A 99 13.04 -8.28 5.03
C PHE A 99 13.52 -9.63 4.51
N VAL A 100 12.88 -10.72 4.95
CA VAL A 100 13.26 -12.09 4.58
C VAL A 100 12.87 -12.41 3.13
N VAL A 101 11.75 -11.86 2.67
CA VAL A 101 11.28 -11.97 1.28
C VAL A 101 10.90 -10.58 0.79
N ALA A 102 11.64 -10.06 -0.18
CA ALA A 102 11.43 -8.77 -0.81
C ALA A 102 11.92 -8.81 -2.28
N PRO A 103 11.42 -7.92 -3.15
CA PRO A 103 12.02 -7.73 -4.47
C PRO A 103 13.39 -7.04 -4.36
N ASP A 104 14.29 -7.36 -5.30
CA ASP A 104 15.54 -6.63 -5.51
C ASP A 104 15.36 -5.68 -6.71
N PHE A 105 14.88 -4.46 -6.45
CA PHE A 105 14.57 -3.50 -7.50
C PHE A 105 15.83 -2.82 -8.06
N ASP A 106 15.91 -2.74 -9.38
CA ASP A 106 16.81 -1.83 -10.09
C ASP A 106 16.13 -0.50 -10.45
N GLU A 107 16.83 0.40 -11.13
CA GLU A 107 16.28 1.69 -11.54
C GLU A 107 15.13 1.55 -12.56
N ASN A 108 15.16 0.54 -13.43
CA ASN A 108 14.09 0.29 -14.39
C ASN A 108 12.82 -0.18 -13.68
N ASP A 109 12.96 -1.04 -12.67
CA ASP A 109 11.85 -1.48 -11.83
C ASP A 109 11.24 -0.31 -11.08
N VAL A 110 12.05 0.55 -10.46
CA VAL A 110 11.58 1.73 -9.73
C VAL A 110 10.89 2.71 -10.67
N GLU A 111 11.44 2.97 -11.85
CA GLU A 111 10.79 3.79 -12.85
C GLU A 111 9.44 3.20 -13.27
N HIS A 112 9.39 1.90 -13.55
CA HIS A 112 8.18 1.24 -14.05
C HIS A 112 7.05 1.18 -13.00
N TRP A 113 7.39 0.79 -11.76
CA TRP A 113 6.40 0.50 -10.72
C TRP A 113 6.07 1.71 -9.84
N LEU A 114 6.99 2.67 -9.70
CA LEU A 114 6.87 3.74 -8.71
C LEU A 114 6.85 5.14 -9.31
N LEU A 115 7.26 5.36 -10.56
CA LEU A 115 7.11 6.69 -11.16
C LEU A 115 5.62 7.02 -11.28
N PRO A 116 5.15 8.17 -10.75
CA PRO A 116 3.73 8.44 -10.67
C PRO A 116 3.01 8.44 -12.03
N LYS A 117 1.95 7.65 -12.12
CA LYS A 117 1.08 7.55 -13.30
C LYS A 117 -0.36 7.73 -12.88
N GLU A 118 -1.04 8.67 -13.54
CA GLU A 118 -2.40 9.07 -13.18
C GLU A 118 -3.35 7.86 -13.13
N ASN A 119 -4.12 7.76 -12.04
CA ASN A 119 -5.07 6.67 -11.79
C ASN A 119 -4.45 5.25 -11.79
N VAL A 120 -3.13 5.15 -11.62
CA VAL A 120 -2.41 3.87 -11.51
C VAL A 120 -1.57 3.84 -10.25
N VAL A 121 -0.57 4.72 -10.12
CA VAL A 121 0.31 4.78 -8.96
C VAL A 121 0.66 6.22 -8.64
N ASP A 122 0.65 6.54 -7.36
CA ASP A 122 0.97 7.83 -6.80
C ASP A 122 2.15 7.67 -5.84
N SER A 123 3.26 8.37 -6.11
CA SER A 123 4.48 8.32 -5.31
C SER A 123 4.97 9.71 -4.96
N TYR A 124 5.40 9.85 -3.72
CA TYR A 124 5.83 11.09 -3.09
C TYR A 124 7.11 10.86 -2.30
N LEU A 125 7.86 11.92 -2.12
CA LEU A 125 9.12 11.91 -1.41
C LEU A 125 9.26 13.15 -0.53
N VAL A 126 10.22 13.09 0.40
CA VAL A 126 10.62 14.24 1.21
C VAL A 126 11.98 14.71 0.75
N ASP A 127 12.01 15.92 0.21
CA ASP A 127 13.20 16.64 -0.23
C ASP A 127 13.68 17.53 0.92
N SER A 128 14.84 17.20 1.50
CA SER A 128 15.39 17.93 2.65
C SER A 128 15.57 19.41 2.31
N PRO A 129 14.90 20.35 3.01
CA PRO A 129 15.04 21.78 2.72
C PRO A 129 16.46 22.32 2.89
N GLU A 130 17.29 21.63 3.67
CA GLU A 130 18.67 22.04 3.97
C GLU A 130 19.69 21.46 2.99
N THR A 131 19.53 20.18 2.61
CA THR A 131 20.54 19.43 1.84
C THR A 131 20.12 19.09 0.42
N HIS A 132 18.83 19.25 0.10
CA HIS A 132 18.21 18.76 -1.14
C HIS A 132 18.37 17.26 -1.40
N GLU A 133 18.66 16.50 -0.35
CA GLU A 133 18.71 15.05 -0.42
C GLU A 133 17.32 14.45 -0.20
N ILE A 134 17.01 13.38 -0.93
CA ILE A 134 15.79 12.61 -0.76
C ILE A 134 15.92 11.74 0.48
N THR A 135 15.13 12.02 1.52
CA THR A 135 15.22 11.33 2.82
C THR A 135 14.18 10.24 2.98
N ASP A 136 12.96 10.48 2.52
CA ASP A 136 11.81 9.61 2.76
C ASP A 136 11.01 9.43 1.46
N PHE A 137 10.27 8.33 1.37
CA PHE A 137 9.48 7.95 0.20
C PHE A 137 8.18 7.27 0.62
N CYS A 138 7.06 7.57 -0.01
CA CYS A 138 5.82 6.81 0.16
C CYS A 138 5.06 6.69 -1.15
N SER A 139 4.31 5.59 -1.29
CA SER A 139 3.57 5.30 -2.52
C SER A 139 2.29 4.54 -2.26
N PHE A 140 1.32 4.72 -3.16
CA PHE A 140 0.09 3.95 -3.17
C PHE A 140 -0.44 3.82 -4.60
N TYR A 141 -1.12 2.70 -4.88
CA TYR A 141 -1.73 2.47 -6.20
C TYR A 141 -3.25 2.57 -6.16
N THR A 142 -3.83 2.92 -7.31
CA THR A 142 -5.28 3.03 -7.50
C THR A 142 -5.87 1.69 -7.90
N LEU A 143 -6.89 1.24 -7.17
CA LEU A 143 -7.71 0.10 -7.60
C LEU A 143 -9.19 0.49 -7.49
N PRO A 144 -9.84 0.88 -8.61
CA PRO A 144 -11.26 1.19 -8.60
C PRO A 144 -12.08 -0.10 -8.51
N SER A 145 -13.14 -0.08 -7.70
CA SER A 145 -14.13 -1.16 -7.62
C SER A 145 -15.49 -0.67 -8.11
N THR A 146 -16.17 -1.49 -8.93
CA THR A 146 -17.53 -1.17 -9.36
C THR A 146 -18.50 -1.35 -8.20
N ILE A 147 -19.35 -0.35 -7.97
CA ILE A 147 -20.41 -0.41 -6.95
C ILE A 147 -21.66 -0.99 -7.59
N LEU A 148 -22.15 -2.10 -7.03
CA LEU A 148 -23.34 -2.78 -7.51
C LEU A 148 -24.59 -2.26 -6.79
N GLY A 149 -25.62 -1.88 -7.54
CA GLY A 149 -26.96 -1.62 -6.99
C GLY A 149 -27.11 -0.31 -6.20
N ASN A 150 -26.20 0.67 -6.35
CA ASN A 150 -26.36 2.01 -5.77
C ASN A 150 -26.77 3.01 -6.87
N GLN A 151 -27.74 3.89 -6.57
CA GLN A 151 -28.27 4.87 -7.54
C GLN A 151 -27.39 6.12 -7.71
N ASN A 152 -26.57 6.44 -6.70
CA ASN A 152 -25.80 7.68 -6.62
C ASN A 152 -24.33 7.48 -7.02
N TYR A 153 -23.79 6.28 -6.86
CA TYR A 153 -22.37 5.98 -7.05
C TYR A 153 -22.17 4.71 -7.88
N SER A 154 -21.29 4.80 -8.87
CA SER A 154 -20.90 3.67 -9.74
C SER A 154 -19.51 3.10 -9.43
N ILE A 155 -18.61 3.90 -8.87
CA ILE A 155 -17.21 3.53 -8.63
C ILE A 155 -16.80 3.90 -7.20
N LEU A 156 -16.13 2.96 -6.53
CA LEU A 156 -15.39 3.15 -5.29
C LEU A 156 -13.90 3.30 -5.64
N LYS A 157 -13.33 4.49 -5.43
CA LYS A 157 -11.92 4.76 -5.72
C LYS A 157 -11.09 4.45 -4.46
N ALA A 158 -10.38 3.32 -4.47
CA ALA A 158 -9.53 2.90 -3.35
C ALA A 158 -8.06 3.10 -3.67
N GLY A 159 -7.31 3.66 -2.72
CA GLY A 159 -5.85 3.74 -2.76
C GLY A 159 -5.28 2.61 -1.90
N TYR A 160 -4.30 1.87 -2.39
CA TYR A 160 -3.65 0.80 -1.66
C TYR A 160 -2.21 1.19 -1.37
N SER A 161 -1.85 1.26 -0.08
CA SER A 161 -0.48 1.48 0.38
C SER A 161 0.46 0.51 -0.32
N TYR A 162 1.55 1.01 -0.88
CA TYR A 162 2.54 0.20 -1.59
C TYR A 162 3.85 0.16 -0.81
N TYR A 163 4.91 0.83 -1.28
CA TYR A 163 6.20 0.91 -0.58
C TYR A 163 6.36 2.25 0.13
N ASN A 164 6.78 2.21 1.40
CA ASN A 164 6.97 3.39 2.25
C ASN A 164 8.28 3.29 3.04
N VAL A 165 9.22 4.19 2.77
CA VAL A 165 10.51 4.29 3.43
C VAL A 165 10.59 5.58 4.24
N SER A 166 10.85 5.43 5.53
CA SER A 166 10.95 6.52 6.51
C SER A 166 12.34 6.46 7.16
N THR A 167 13.10 7.56 7.07
CA THR A 167 14.44 7.71 7.65
C THR A 167 14.55 8.94 8.55
N LYS A 168 14.01 10.09 8.13
CA LYS A 168 14.04 11.35 8.89
C LYS A 168 12.66 11.73 9.38
N THR A 169 11.65 11.57 8.53
CA THR A 169 10.26 11.82 8.87
C THR A 169 9.66 10.60 9.56
N PRO A 170 9.08 10.69 10.77
CA PRO A 170 8.44 9.53 11.41
C PRO A 170 7.40 8.89 10.48
N LEU A 171 7.39 7.56 10.37
CA LEU A 171 6.50 6.84 9.45
C LEU A 171 5.01 7.21 9.64
N LEU A 172 4.58 7.43 10.89
CA LEU A 172 3.24 7.92 11.21
C LEU A 172 2.91 9.23 10.49
N GLN A 173 3.83 10.20 10.51
CA GLN A 173 3.67 11.49 9.87
C GLN A 173 3.70 11.38 8.34
N LEU A 174 4.65 10.59 7.80
CA LEU A 174 4.75 10.35 6.36
C LEU A 174 3.47 9.73 5.79
N MET A 175 2.90 8.74 6.50
CA MET A 175 1.65 8.11 6.09
C MET A 175 0.43 9.01 6.31
N ASN A 176 0.45 9.91 7.30
CA ASN A 176 -0.58 10.92 7.43
C ASN A 176 -0.59 11.86 6.21
N ASP A 177 0.58 12.27 5.71
CA ASP A 177 0.68 13.09 4.49
C ASP A 177 0.20 12.33 3.24
N ALA A 178 0.50 11.02 3.15
CA ALA A 178 -0.04 10.16 2.10
C ALA A 178 -1.59 10.10 2.12
N LEU A 179 -2.20 10.02 3.31
CA LEU A 179 -3.66 10.06 3.45
C LEU A 179 -4.26 11.42 3.03
N ILE A 180 -3.56 12.52 3.32
CA ILE A 180 -3.98 13.87 2.92
C ILE A 180 -4.00 13.99 1.40
N VAL A 181 -2.92 13.60 0.71
CA VAL A 181 -2.88 13.68 -0.76
C VAL A 181 -3.84 12.70 -1.42
N ALA A 182 -4.06 11.52 -0.85
CA ALA A 182 -5.11 10.62 -1.32
C ALA A 182 -6.50 11.26 -1.15
N LYS A 183 -6.76 11.94 -0.02
CA LYS A 183 -8.02 12.64 0.18
C LYS A 183 -8.23 13.79 -0.82
N GLN A 184 -7.18 14.57 -1.11
CA GLN A 184 -7.19 15.64 -2.11
C GLN A 184 -7.42 15.11 -3.54
N LYS A 185 -7.06 13.85 -3.79
CA LYS A 185 -7.28 13.14 -5.07
C LYS A 185 -8.60 12.36 -5.13
N ASP A 186 -9.54 12.69 -4.25
CA ASP A 186 -10.89 12.13 -4.18
C ASP A 186 -10.93 10.60 -4.01
N TYR A 187 -9.94 10.03 -3.34
CA TYR A 187 -10.04 8.64 -2.91
C TYR A 187 -11.09 8.50 -1.79
N ASP A 188 -11.82 7.39 -1.82
CA ASP A 188 -12.90 7.11 -0.87
C ASP A 188 -12.39 6.36 0.36
N VAL A 189 -11.41 5.49 0.16
CA VAL A 189 -10.80 4.65 1.19
C VAL A 189 -9.31 4.47 0.88
N PHE A 190 -8.49 4.38 1.93
CA PHE A 190 -7.09 4.00 1.84
C PHE A 190 -6.89 2.64 2.52
N ASN A 191 -6.38 1.68 1.77
CA ASN A 191 -6.18 0.30 2.18
C ASN A 191 -4.71 0.06 2.46
N ALA A 192 -4.41 -0.77 3.46
CA ALA A 192 -3.06 -1.21 3.76
C ALA A 192 -3.08 -2.65 4.25
N LEU A 193 -2.02 -3.40 3.96
CA LEU A 193 -1.73 -4.65 4.66
C LEU A 193 -0.83 -4.35 5.87
N ASP A 194 -0.88 -5.21 6.88
CA ASP A 194 0.03 -5.20 8.03
C ASP A 194 1.44 -5.72 7.73
N VAL A 195 1.87 -5.67 6.47
CA VAL A 195 3.23 -6.03 6.04
C VAL A 195 4.26 -4.98 6.44
N MET A 196 5.54 -5.36 6.39
CA MET A 196 6.67 -4.46 6.63
C MET A 196 6.51 -3.72 7.98
N HIS A 197 6.63 -2.40 7.99
CA HIS A 197 6.46 -1.59 9.20
C HIS A 197 5.06 -1.00 9.34
N ASN A 198 4.08 -1.44 8.53
CA ASN A 198 2.80 -0.75 8.47
C ASN A 198 2.03 -0.78 9.79
N GLU A 199 2.14 -1.86 10.58
CA GLU A 199 1.42 -2.00 11.85
C GLU A 199 1.63 -0.80 12.80
N SER A 200 2.79 -0.14 12.75
CA SER A 200 3.14 0.97 13.64
C SER A 200 2.25 2.21 13.45
N PHE A 201 1.65 2.42 12.27
CA PHE A 201 0.80 3.59 12.01
C PHE A 201 -0.69 3.27 11.95
N LEU A 202 -1.09 2.00 11.76
CA LEU A 202 -2.48 1.65 11.42
C LEU A 202 -3.48 2.15 12.45
N LYS A 203 -3.30 1.79 13.73
CA LYS A 203 -4.24 2.18 14.79
C LYS A 203 -4.25 3.68 15.03
N GLU A 204 -3.08 4.31 15.07
CA GLU A 204 -2.94 5.74 15.33
C GLU A 204 -3.55 6.59 14.21
N LEU A 205 -3.40 6.17 12.95
CA LEU A 205 -4.05 6.80 11.80
C LEU A 205 -5.48 6.30 11.58
N LYS A 206 -6.08 5.62 12.55
CA LYS A 206 -7.50 5.21 12.56
C LYS A 206 -7.87 4.23 11.44
N PHE A 207 -6.94 3.40 11.00
CA PHE A 207 -7.27 2.25 10.18
C PHE A 207 -8.05 1.24 11.02
N GLY A 208 -9.14 0.70 10.44
CA GLY A 208 -9.88 -0.43 11.01
C GLY A 208 -9.47 -1.73 10.32
N GLN A 209 -9.46 -2.84 11.05
CA GLN A 209 -9.26 -4.16 10.46
C GLN A 209 -10.42 -4.49 9.51
N GLY A 210 -10.09 -4.91 8.30
CA GLY A 210 -11.02 -5.52 7.37
C GLY A 210 -11.35 -6.96 7.73
N ASP A 211 -12.23 -7.58 6.96
CA ASP A 211 -12.56 -9.01 7.04
C ASP A 211 -11.63 -9.88 6.18
N GLY A 212 -11.02 -9.30 5.14
CA GLY A 212 -10.12 -9.98 4.22
C GLY A 212 -8.71 -10.20 4.78
N LYS A 213 -8.15 -11.39 4.51
CA LYS A 213 -6.72 -11.67 4.66
C LYS A 213 -6.11 -11.95 3.29
N LEU A 214 -4.84 -11.63 3.13
CA LEU A 214 -4.05 -11.97 1.97
C LEU A 214 -3.00 -13.00 2.35
N HIS A 215 -3.03 -14.15 1.68
CA HIS A 215 -2.10 -15.24 1.91
C HIS A 215 -1.02 -15.23 0.83
N TYR A 216 0.24 -15.23 1.22
CA TYR A 216 1.38 -15.28 0.30
C TYR A 216 1.87 -16.71 0.12
N TYR A 217 2.31 -17.04 -1.08
CA TYR A 217 2.77 -18.37 -1.47
C TYR A 217 4.04 -18.28 -2.31
N LEU A 218 4.89 -19.29 -2.16
CA LEU A 218 6.04 -19.50 -3.03
C LEU A 218 5.91 -20.89 -3.69
N TYR A 219 5.78 -20.90 -5.01
CA TYR A 219 5.80 -22.13 -5.79
C TYR A 219 7.23 -22.65 -5.92
N ASN A 220 7.40 -23.97 -5.70
CA ASN A 220 8.68 -24.66 -5.80
C ASN A 220 9.80 -24.04 -4.95
N TYR A 221 9.43 -23.48 -3.80
CA TYR A 221 10.35 -22.92 -2.83
C TYR A 221 9.82 -23.16 -1.41
N ARG A 222 10.69 -23.61 -0.51
CA ARG A 222 10.32 -23.91 0.87
C ARG A 222 11.08 -22.99 1.81
N ILE A 223 10.33 -22.35 2.71
CA ILE A 223 10.90 -21.66 3.88
C ILE A 223 10.73 -22.52 5.13
N ARG A 224 11.61 -22.33 6.12
CA ARG A 224 11.65 -23.18 7.32
C ARG A 224 10.43 -22.98 8.21
N GLN A 225 10.00 -21.74 8.36
CA GLN A 225 8.87 -21.31 9.19
C GLN A 225 8.06 -20.27 8.42
N ALA A 226 6.77 -20.16 8.72
CA ALA A 226 5.95 -19.09 8.18
C ALA A 226 6.48 -17.74 8.68
N LEU A 227 6.51 -16.74 7.81
CA LEU A 227 6.96 -15.39 8.10
C LEU A 227 5.87 -14.63 8.85
N ASN A 228 6.30 -13.81 9.80
CA ASN A 228 5.48 -12.74 10.30
C ASN A 228 5.25 -11.71 9.18
N PRO A 229 4.09 -11.00 9.14
CA PRO A 229 3.86 -9.93 8.17
C PRO A 229 4.99 -8.89 8.11
N ALA A 230 5.60 -8.58 9.26
CA ALA A 230 6.73 -7.65 9.36
C ALA A 230 8.03 -8.13 8.69
N GLU A 231 8.16 -9.43 8.42
CA GLU A 231 9.33 -10.03 7.74
C GLU A 231 9.13 -10.11 6.22
N LEU A 232 7.95 -9.72 5.71
CA LEU A 232 7.58 -9.74 4.30
C LEU A 232 7.64 -8.32 3.71
N GLY A 233 8.59 -8.11 2.78
CA GLY A 233 8.76 -6.88 1.99
C GLY A 233 8.23 -6.98 0.56
N LEU A 234 7.36 -7.94 0.28
CA LEU A 234 6.80 -8.16 -1.06
C LEU A 234 5.35 -7.67 -1.12
N MET A 235 5.08 -6.70 -1.98
CA MET A 235 3.73 -6.26 -2.34
C MET A 235 3.45 -6.67 -3.79
N LEU A 236 2.41 -7.47 -3.99
CA LEU A 236 1.94 -7.86 -5.32
C LEU A 236 0.71 -7.02 -5.70
N PHE A 237 0.71 -6.53 -6.93
CA PHE A 237 -0.37 -5.78 -7.55
C PHE A 237 -1.50 -6.72 -8.01
#